data_AF-A0A836WNP3-F1
#
_entry.id   AF-A0A836WNP3-F1
#
_cell.length_a   1.000
_cell.length_b   1.000
_cell.length_c   1.000
_cell.angle_alpha   90.00
_cell.angle_beta   90.00
_cell.angle_gamma   90.00
#
_symmetry.space_group_name_H-M   'P 1'
#
loop_
_entity.id
_entity.type
_entity.pdbx_description
1 polymer ?
#
loop_
_entity_poly.entity_id
_entity_poly.type
_entity_poly.pdbx_seq_one_letter_code
_entity_poly.pdbx_strand_id
1 'polypeptide(L)'
;MSYFKNKSIWFWGFILLLIFNITIFGTMAYHIYSMHSNYGYGYDYSTHNKKRGTKNPKHSKSTQSLIKQLNLSPEQNRQLRSVRKKHFAKVKALRRALFIAQHKLFEEAGKENVDSAAIAKYRSQMMDIQGKIADESLSFLGEMKKSLSPEQQERMKQHFRDKYNK
;
A
#
# COMPACT_ATOMS: atom_id res chain seq x y z
N MET A 1 -43.24 18.60 35.02
CA MET A 1 -41.91 19.16 34.69
C MET A 1 -40.86 18.06 34.39
N SER A 2 -41.13 17.14 33.44
CA SER A 2 -40.15 16.10 33.04
C SER A 2 -39.58 16.31 31.62
N TYR A 3 -40.17 17.23 30.84
CA TYR A 3 -39.82 17.46 29.44
C TYR A 3 -38.45 18.12 29.21
N PHE A 4 -37.86 18.74 30.23
CA PHE A 4 -36.58 19.47 30.09
C PHE A 4 -35.34 18.60 30.35
N LYS A 5 -35.45 17.43 31.00
CA LYS A 5 -34.29 16.55 31.28
C LYS A 5 -33.78 15.82 30.03
N ASN A 6 -34.65 15.51 29.07
CA ASN A 6 -34.25 14.79 27.85
C ASN A 6 -33.54 15.66 26.80
N LYS A 7 -33.74 16.98 26.78
CA LYS A 7 -33.11 17.85 25.76
C LYS A 7 -31.59 17.94 25.92
N SER A 8 -31.09 17.84 27.15
CA SER A 8 -29.64 17.86 27.41
C SER A 8 -28.94 16.61 26.85
N ILE A 9 -29.57 15.43 26.93
CA ILE A 9 -29.01 14.18 26.43
C ILE A 9 -28.88 14.22 24.90
N TRP A 10 -29.90 14.70 24.20
CA TRP A 10 -29.87 14.83 22.73
C TRP A 10 -28.82 15.85 22.27
N PHE A 11 -28.67 16.97 22.99
CA PHE A 11 -27.63 17.96 22.70
C PHE A 11 -26.22 17.38 22.84
N TRP A 12 -25.94 16.65 23.92
CA TRP A 12 -24.65 15.98 24.10
C TRP A 12 -24.42 14.85 23.09
N GLY A 13 -25.46 14.10 22.72
CA GLY A 13 -25.39 13.10 21.66
C GLY A 13 -24.99 13.71 20.30
N PHE A 14 -25.53 14.88 19.96
CA PHE A 14 -25.18 15.60 18.74
C PHE A 14 -23.73 16.08 18.75
N ILE A 15 -23.26 16.63 19.88
CA ILE A 15 -21.85 17.05 20.04
C ILE A 15 -20.89 15.87 19.86
N LEU A 16 -21.18 14.73 20.49
CA LEU A 16 -20.33 13.53 20.37
C LEU A 16 -20.30 13.00 18.94
N LEU A 17 -21.45 12.99 18.26
CA LEU A 17 -21.54 12.58 16.86
C LEU A 17 -20.76 13.53 15.94
N LEU A 18 -20.78 14.83 16.22
CA LEU A 18 -20.01 15.83 15.47
C LEU A 18 -18.49 15.64 15.65
N ILE A 19 -18.03 15.41 16.89
CA ILE A 19 -16.61 15.13 17.18
C ILE A 19 -16.16 13.86 16.46
N PHE A 20 -16.97 12.80 16.49
CA PHE A 20 -16.65 11.52 15.84
C PHE A 20 -16.56 11.66 14.32
N ASN A 21 -17.43 12.46 13.70
CA ASN A 21 -17.32 12.75 12.28
C ASN A 21 -16.05 13.55 11.97
N ILE A 22 -15.73 14.60 12.74
CA ILE A 22 -14.52 15.41 12.55
C ILE A 22 -13.25 14.57 12.69
N THR A 23 -13.18 13.62 13.62
CA THR A 23 -12.00 12.74 13.75
C THR A 23 -11.87 11.78 12.58
N ILE A 24 -12.97 11.21 12.07
CA ILE A 24 -12.93 10.36 10.86
C ILE A 24 -12.46 11.18 9.65
N PHE A 25 -13.08 12.34 9.40
CA PHE A 25 -12.68 13.21 8.29
C PHE A 25 -11.26 13.74 8.45
N GLY A 26 -10.84 14.10 9.67
CA GLY A 26 -9.48 14.55 9.97
C GLY A 26 -8.44 13.46 9.76
N THR A 27 -8.76 12.21 10.12
CA THR A 27 -7.88 11.06 9.90
C THR A 27 -7.79 10.69 8.42
N MET A 28 -8.90 10.76 7.68
CA MET A 28 -8.90 10.58 6.22
C MET A 28 -8.16 11.72 5.52
N ALA A 29 -8.40 12.99 5.88
CA ALA A 29 -7.71 14.15 5.33
C ALA A 29 -6.21 14.11 5.64
N TYR A 30 -5.83 13.71 6.86
CA TYR A 30 -4.44 13.48 7.23
C TYR A 30 -3.83 12.33 6.43
N HIS A 31 -4.56 11.23 6.20
CA HIS A 31 -4.09 10.15 5.33
C HIS A 31 -3.98 10.59 3.87
N ILE A 32 -4.92 11.38 3.34
CA ILE A 32 -4.88 11.90 1.97
C ILE A 32 -3.76 12.94 1.81
N TYR A 33 -3.52 13.79 2.81
CA TYR A 33 -2.45 14.78 2.80
C TYR A 33 -1.07 14.14 3.02
N SER A 34 -0.96 13.20 3.95
CA SER A 34 0.27 12.39 4.11
C SER A 34 0.51 11.47 2.92
N MET A 35 -0.54 11.02 2.23
CA MET A 35 -0.41 10.34 0.95
C MET A 35 -0.04 11.32 -0.15
N HIS A 36 -0.58 12.54 -0.25
CA HIS A 36 -0.13 13.51 -1.26
C HIS A 36 1.32 13.97 -1.03
N SER A 37 1.75 14.12 0.23
CA SER A 37 3.14 14.49 0.55
C SER A 37 4.12 13.33 0.42
N ASN A 38 3.70 12.06 0.58
CA ASN A 38 4.57 10.88 0.37
C ASN A 38 4.40 10.18 -0.99
N TYR A 39 3.31 10.40 -1.72
CA TYR A 39 3.05 9.97 -3.10
C TYR A 39 3.25 11.12 -4.07
N GLY A 40 4.27 11.96 -3.81
CA GLY A 40 4.98 12.63 -4.88
C GLY A 40 5.31 11.61 -5.96
N TYR A 41 4.74 11.83 -7.14
CA TYR A 41 5.05 11.14 -8.38
C TYR A 41 6.57 11.11 -8.59
N GLY A 42 7.23 10.04 -8.15
CA GLY A 42 8.68 9.85 -8.34
C GLY A 42 9.52 10.14 -7.11
N TYR A 43 9.60 9.18 -6.18
CA TYR A 43 10.86 8.99 -5.46
C TYR A 43 11.87 8.31 -6.39
N ASP A 44 12.47 9.16 -7.23
CA ASP A 44 13.89 9.10 -7.43
C ASP A 44 14.55 9.52 -6.10
N TYR A 45 15.21 8.60 -5.41
CA TYR A 45 15.91 8.89 -4.14
C TYR A 45 17.20 9.69 -4.37
N SER A 46 17.25 10.56 -5.38
CA SER A 46 18.50 11.14 -5.89
C SER A 46 18.68 12.64 -5.65
N THR A 47 17.65 13.45 -5.32
CA THR A 47 17.83 14.91 -5.42
C THR A 47 17.40 15.81 -4.25
N HIS A 48 16.82 15.30 -3.15
CA HIS A 48 16.48 16.16 -2.00
C HIS A 48 17.01 15.74 -0.63
N ASN A 49 18.19 15.11 -0.59
CA ASN A 49 18.85 14.83 0.69
C ASN A 49 20.32 15.25 0.73
N LYS A 50 20.58 16.56 0.62
CA LYS A 50 21.90 17.10 0.99
C LYS A 50 21.99 17.59 2.44
N LYS A 51 20.92 17.77 3.22
CA LYS A 51 21.06 18.43 4.54
C LYS A 51 20.13 18.02 5.71
N ARG A 52 19.55 16.81 5.77
CA ARG A 52 19.01 16.31 7.06
C ARG A 52 19.33 14.82 7.27
N GLY A 53 20.47 14.59 7.94
CA GLY A 53 20.92 13.28 8.39
C GLY A 53 20.08 12.77 9.54
N THR A 54 19.00 12.06 9.24
CA THR A 54 18.44 11.03 10.12
C THR A 54 18.19 9.78 9.28
N LYS A 55 19.28 9.04 9.04
CA LYS A 55 19.21 7.69 8.48
C LYS A 55 18.36 6.86 9.43
N ASN A 56 17.17 6.46 9.03
CA ASN A 56 16.43 5.39 9.69
C ASN A 56 16.72 4.10 8.89
N PRO A 57 17.77 3.32 9.23
CA PRO A 57 18.35 2.30 8.35
C PRO A 57 17.55 0.97 8.33
N LYS A 58 16.30 0.95 8.81
CA LYS A 58 15.59 -0.31 9.08
C LYS A 58 14.82 -0.88 7.88
N HIS A 59 14.48 -0.10 6.85
CA HIS A 59 13.58 -0.59 5.80
C HIS A 59 14.23 -1.28 4.59
N SER A 60 15.54 -1.15 4.34
CA SER A 60 16.18 -1.83 3.19
C SER A 60 16.84 -3.18 3.53
N LYS A 61 16.96 -3.52 4.82
CA LYS A 61 17.70 -4.72 5.25
C LYS A 61 17.01 -6.02 4.86
N SER A 62 15.68 -6.09 4.81
CA SER A 62 14.97 -7.36 4.59
C SER A 62 15.14 -7.91 3.17
N THR A 63 15.02 -7.09 2.11
CA THR A 63 15.18 -7.58 0.74
C THR A 63 16.64 -7.82 0.37
N GLN A 64 17.57 -7.04 0.92
CA GLN A 64 19.00 -7.33 0.77
C GLN A 64 19.40 -8.60 1.53
N SER A 65 18.72 -8.92 2.64
CA SER A 65 18.95 -10.14 3.41
C SER A 65 18.67 -11.39 2.57
N LEU A 66 17.53 -11.45 1.88
CA LEU A 66 17.16 -12.64 1.10
C LEU A 66 18.18 -12.93 -0.02
N ILE A 67 18.57 -11.91 -0.80
CA ILE A 67 19.55 -12.08 -1.89
C ILE A 67 20.90 -12.57 -1.37
N LYS A 68 21.35 -12.05 -0.22
CA LYS A 68 22.59 -12.50 0.43
C LYS A 68 22.49 -13.92 0.97
N GLN A 69 21.33 -14.33 1.50
CA GLN A 69 21.10 -15.67 2.06
C GLN A 69 21.01 -16.78 0.99
N LEU A 70 20.64 -16.42 -0.24
CA LEU A 70 20.49 -17.39 -1.35
C LEU A 70 21.80 -17.73 -2.06
N ASN A 71 22.92 -17.07 -1.75
CA ASN A 71 24.23 -17.30 -2.39
C ASN A 71 24.13 -17.40 -3.93
N LEU A 72 23.47 -16.42 -4.55
CA LEU A 72 23.19 -16.43 -5.98
C LEU A 72 24.46 -16.25 -6.82
N SER A 73 24.60 -17.02 -7.90
CA SER A 73 25.66 -16.81 -8.89
C SER A 73 25.56 -15.40 -9.54
N PRO A 74 26.64 -14.89 -10.14
CA PRO A 74 26.59 -13.63 -10.89
C PRO A 74 25.50 -13.62 -11.98
N GLU A 75 25.31 -14.74 -12.68
CA GLU A 75 24.33 -14.94 -13.75
C GLU A 75 22.91 -14.94 -13.18
N GLN A 76 22.65 -15.71 -12.13
CA GLN A 76 21.37 -15.74 -11.42
C GLN A 76 21.00 -14.33 -10.91
N ASN A 77 21.98 -13.62 -10.34
CA ASN A 77 21.79 -12.23 -9.89
C ASN A 77 21.41 -11.29 -11.03
N ARG A 78 22.04 -11.40 -12.21
CA ARG A 78 21.69 -10.58 -13.38
C ARG A 78 20.26 -10.87 -13.86
N GLN A 79 19.89 -12.16 -13.95
CA GLN A 79 18.55 -12.58 -14.33
C GLN A 79 17.50 -12.07 -13.34
N LEU A 80 17.71 -12.29 -12.04
CA LEU A 80 16.79 -11.84 -10.98
C LEU A 80 16.66 -10.31 -10.94
N ARG A 81 17.73 -9.56 -11.20
CA ARG A 81 17.65 -8.09 -11.31
C ARG A 81 16.74 -7.66 -12.47
N SER A 82 16.85 -8.32 -13.63
CA SER A 82 16.00 -8.03 -14.78
C SER A 82 14.52 -8.32 -14.49
N VAL A 83 14.24 -9.52 -13.96
CA VAL A 83 12.89 -9.95 -13.54
C VAL A 83 12.31 -8.99 -12.51
N ARG A 84 13.09 -8.62 -11.48
CA ARG A 84 12.69 -7.66 -10.44
C ARG A 84 12.39 -6.27 -11.00
N LYS A 85 13.20 -5.78 -11.95
CA LYS A 85 12.96 -4.49 -12.61
C LYS A 85 11.62 -4.48 -13.35
N LYS A 86 11.32 -5.54 -14.11
CA LYS A 86 10.05 -5.70 -14.84
C LYS A 86 8.86 -5.75 -13.87
N HIS A 87 8.95 -6.60 -12.85
CA HIS A 87 7.92 -6.72 -11.82
C HIS A 87 7.61 -5.38 -11.16
N PHE A 88 8.62 -4.66 -10.68
CA PHE A 88 8.40 -3.37 -10.02
C PHE A 88 7.84 -2.30 -10.97
N ALA A 89 8.22 -2.30 -12.25
CA ALA A 89 7.65 -1.38 -13.21
C ALA A 89 6.13 -1.62 -13.37
N LYS A 90 5.70 -2.88 -13.49
CA LYS A 90 4.28 -3.25 -13.59
C LYS A 90 3.52 -2.94 -12.30
N VAL A 91 4.03 -3.37 -11.14
CA VAL A 91 3.39 -3.11 -9.84
C VAL A 91 3.29 -1.60 -9.57
N LYS A 92 4.29 -0.79 -9.98
CA LYS A 92 4.23 0.67 -9.86
C LYS A 92 3.07 1.25 -10.68
N ALA A 93 2.86 0.77 -11.91
CA ALA A 93 1.73 1.20 -12.72
C ALA A 93 0.38 0.79 -12.10
N LEU A 94 0.26 -0.45 -11.64
CA LEU A 94 -0.95 -0.95 -10.97
C LEU A 94 -1.25 -0.18 -9.68
N ARG A 95 -0.24 0.13 -8.85
CA ARG A 95 -0.42 0.94 -7.63
C ARG A 95 -0.89 2.36 -7.94
N ARG A 96 -0.39 2.98 -9.00
CA ARG A 96 -0.88 4.29 -9.46
C ARG A 96 -2.35 4.21 -9.87
N ALA A 97 -2.73 3.18 -10.62
CA ALA A 97 -4.13 2.96 -11.00
C ALA A 97 -5.03 2.74 -9.78
N LEU A 98 -4.57 1.95 -8.79
CA LEU A 98 -5.29 1.72 -7.53
C LEU A 98 -5.52 3.03 -6.78
N PHE A 99 -4.49 3.87 -6.67
CA PHE A 99 -4.58 5.19 -6.03
C PHE A 99 -5.60 6.09 -6.73
N ILE A 100 -5.59 6.13 -8.06
CA ILE A 100 -6.56 6.90 -8.84
C ILE A 100 -8.00 6.40 -8.58
N ALA A 101 -8.22 5.08 -8.56
CA ALA A 101 -9.54 4.50 -8.29
C ALA A 101 -10.01 4.81 -6.85
N GLN A 102 -9.10 4.75 -5.88
CA GLN A 102 -9.37 5.16 -4.49
C GLN A 102 -9.76 6.63 -4.40
N HIS A 103 -9.01 7.52 -5.07
CA HIS A 103 -9.31 8.95 -5.09
C HIS A 103 -10.71 9.22 -5.65
N LYS A 104 -11.04 8.62 -6.80
CA LYS A 104 -12.36 8.78 -7.42
C LYS A 104 -13.50 8.26 -6.56
N LEU A 105 -13.28 7.16 -5.85
CA LEU A 105 -14.24 6.64 -4.88
C LEU A 105 -14.49 7.65 -3.76
N PHE A 106 -13.43 8.25 -3.20
CA PHE A 106 -13.56 9.27 -2.15
C PHE A 106 -14.21 10.55 -2.66
N GLU A 107 -13.86 11.01 -3.87
CA GLU A 107 -14.51 12.16 -4.51
C GLU A 107 -16.01 11.93 -4.69
N GLU A 108 -16.41 10.75 -5.17
CA GLU A 108 -17.83 10.41 -5.36
C GLU A 108 -18.58 10.32 -4.04
N ALA A 109 -17.98 9.70 -3.03
CA ALA A 109 -18.57 9.56 -1.70
C ALA A 109 -18.71 10.90 -0.95
N GLY A 110 -17.92 11.92 -1.33
CA GLY A 110 -17.96 13.26 -0.74
C GLY A 110 -18.98 14.21 -1.38
N LYS A 111 -19.69 13.81 -2.45
CA LYS A 111 -20.70 14.65 -3.10
C LYS A 111 -21.99 14.71 -2.28
N GLU A 112 -22.72 15.82 -2.41
CA GLU A 112 -24.05 15.99 -1.81
C GLU A 112 -25.05 14.96 -2.36
N ASN A 113 -25.01 14.71 -3.68
CA ASN A 113 -25.79 13.68 -4.35
C ASN A 113 -24.86 12.53 -4.77
N VAL A 114 -24.78 11.51 -3.92
CA VAL A 114 -23.89 10.36 -4.12
C VAL A 114 -24.40 9.46 -5.25
N ASP A 115 -23.57 9.26 -6.28
CA ASP A 115 -23.85 8.26 -7.32
C ASP A 115 -23.41 6.86 -6.86
N SER A 116 -24.39 6.06 -6.45
CA SER A 116 -24.18 4.68 -6.00
C SER A 116 -23.60 3.76 -7.08
N ALA A 117 -23.93 4.00 -8.36
CA ALA A 117 -23.39 3.23 -9.47
C ALA A 117 -21.90 3.54 -9.70
N ALA A 118 -21.51 4.81 -9.58
CA ALA A 118 -20.12 5.22 -9.62
C ALA A 118 -19.29 4.65 -8.46
N ILE A 119 -19.83 4.65 -7.23
CA ILE A 119 -19.19 4.00 -6.08
C ILE A 119 -18.96 2.51 -6.34
N ALA A 120 -20.00 1.79 -6.80
CA ALA A 120 -19.90 0.37 -7.10
C ALA A 120 -18.84 0.08 -8.19
N LYS A 121 -18.79 0.93 -9.21
CA LYS A 121 -17.78 0.88 -10.28
C LYS A 121 -16.36 1.05 -9.74
N TYR A 122 -16.08 2.10 -8.96
CA TYR A 122 -14.73 2.34 -8.44
C TYR A 122 -14.29 1.26 -7.45
N ARG A 123 -15.22 0.75 -6.63
CA ARG A 123 -14.96 -0.41 -5.76
C ARG A 123 -14.57 -1.65 -6.58
N SER A 124 -15.32 -1.97 -7.63
CA SER A 124 -15.01 -3.09 -8.52
C SER A 124 -13.64 -2.93 -9.18
N GLN A 125 -13.31 -1.73 -9.67
CA GLN A 125 -11.99 -1.42 -10.23
C GLN A 125 -10.85 -1.62 -9.22
N MET A 126 -11.03 -1.19 -7.97
CA MET A 126 -10.03 -1.41 -6.92
C MET A 126 -9.78 -2.89 -6.67
N MET A 127 -10.84 -3.71 -6.61
CA MET A 127 -10.72 -5.16 -6.41
C MET A 127 -9.99 -5.83 -7.58
N ASP A 128 -10.34 -5.47 -8.82
CA ASP A 128 -9.66 -5.96 -10.03
C ASP A 128 -8.16 -5.61 -10.03
N ILE A 129 -7.81 -4.36 -9.71
CA ILE A 129 -6.41 -3.92 -9.65
C ILE A 129 -5.64 -4.66 -8.54
N GLN A 130 -6.26 -4.88 -7.38
CA GLN A 130 -5.66 -5.66 -6.30
C GLN A 130 -5.42 -7.12 -6.72
N GLY A 131 -6.37 -7.73 -7.43
CA GLY A 131 -6.20 -9.05 -8.04
C GLY A 131 -5.00 -9.09 -8.97
N LYS A 132 -4.89 -8.13 -9.90
CA LYS A 132 -3.75 -8.02 -10.82
C LYS A 132 -2.40 -7.84 -10.11
N ILE A 133 -2.36 -7.12 -8.98
CA ILE A 133 -1.14 -7.00 -8.16
C ILE A 133 -0.77 -8.36 -7.54
N ALA A 134 -1.75 -9.12 -7.06
CA ALA A 134 -1.52 -10.45 -6.51
C ALA A 134 -1.02 -11.40 -7.60
N ASP A 135 -1.66 -11.43 -8.76
CA ASP A 135 -1.27 -12.27 -9.90
C ASP A 135 0.14 -11.95 -10.39
N GLU A 136 0.49 -10.67 -10.54
CA GLU A 136 1.85 -10.26 -10.93
C GLU A 136 2.89 -10.62 -9.86
N SER A 137 2.51 -10.63 -8.57
CA SER A 137 3.39 -11.06 -7.48
C SER A 137 3.63 -12.58 -7.51
N LEU A 138 2.59 -13.37 -7.81
CA LEU A 138 2.71 -14.82 -7.98
C LEU A 138 3.53 -15.16 -9.24
N SER A 139 3.29 -14.45 -10.34
CA SER A 139 4.08 -14.59 -11.57
C SER A 139 5.56 -14.30 -11.32
N PHE A 140 5.86 -13.19 -10.64
CA PHE A 140 7.22 -12.83 -10.24
C PHE A 140 7.88 -13.91 -9.38
N LEU A 141 7.16 -14.44 -8.39
CA LEU A 141 7.67 -15.54 -7.55
C LEU A 141 7.96 -16.79 -8.39
N GLY A 142 7.08 -17.12 -9.35
CA GLY A 142 7.30 -18.21 -10.30
C GLY A 142 8.55 -18.02 -11.16
N GLU A 143 8.74 -16.82 -11.71
CA GLU A 143 9.94 -16.46 -12.49
C GLU A 143 11.21 -16.52 -11.64
N MET A 144 11.17 -16.05 -10.39
CA MET A 144 12.30 -16.17 -9.47
C MET A 144 12.67 -17.64 -9.26
N LYS A 145 11.70 -18.50 -8.95
CA LYS A 145 11.95 -19.94 -8.70
C LYS A 145 12.66 -20.62 -9.86
N LYS A 146 12.31 -20.29 -11.11
CA LYS A 146 12.95 -20.87 -12.32
C LYS A 146 14.45 -20.62 -12.39
N SER A 147 14.94 -19.54 -11.79
CA SER A 147 16.37 -19.20 -11.75
C SER A 147 17.13 -19.80 -10.56
N LEU A 148 16.44 -20.44 -9.62
CA LEU A 148 17.02 -20.96 -8.37
C LEU A 148 17.18 -22.48 -8.43
N SER A 149 18.28 -22.98 -7.83
CA SER A 149 18.45 -24.41 -7.58
C SER A 149 17.42 -24.93 -6.56
N PRO A 150 17.15 -26.25 -6.51
CA PRO A 150 16.22 -26.82 -5.53
C PRO A 150 16.56 -26.44 -4.08
N GLU A 151 17.85 -26.44 -3.73
CA GLU A 151 18.31 -26.03 -2.40
C GLU A 151 18.04 -24.54 -2.13
N GLN A 152 18.29 -23.67 -3.10
CA GLN A 152 17.98 -22.24 -3.00
C GLN A 152 16.46 -22.00 -2.88
N GLN A 153 15.63 -22.79 -3.55
CA GLN A 153 14.17 -22.71 -3.44
C GLN A 153 13.69 -23.05 -2.03
N GLU A 154 14.26 -24.07 -1.38
CA GLU A 154 13.90 -24.41 0.00
C GLU A 154 14.36 -23.35 1.00
N ARG A 155 15.56 -22.77 0.82
CA ARG A 155 16.00 -21.62 1.63
C ARG A 155 15.05 -20.43 1.47
N MET A 156 14.59 -20.15 0.25
CA MET A 156 13.62 -19.09 -0.03
C MET A 156 12.27 -19.37 0.66
N LYS A 157 11.79 -20.61 0.61
CA LYS A 157 10.55 -21.03 1.28
C LYS A 157 10.64 -20.89 2.80
N GLN A 158 11.76 -21.31 3.39
CA GLN A 158 12.02 -21.15 4.82
C GLN A 158 12.01 -19.67 5.21
N HIS A 159 12.68 -18.81 4.43
CA HIS A 159 12.67 -17.37 4.66
C HIS A 159 11.26 -16.77 4.63
N PHE A 160 10.39 -17.23 3.72
CA PHE A 160 8.99 -16.79 3.72
C PHE A 160 8.25 -17.26 4.97
N ARG A 161 8.37 -18.53 5.36
CA ARG A 161 7.75 -19.06 6.58
C ARG A 161 8.15 -18.26 7.82
N ASP A 162 9.44 -18.00 7.98
CA ASP A 162 9.98 -17.26 9.13
C ASP A 162 9.47 -15.81 9.18
N LYS A 163 9.14 -15.23 8.03
CA LYS A 163 8.61 -13.86 7.95
C LYS A 163 7.14 -13.78 8.33
N TYR A 164 6.35 -14.83 8.07
CA TYR A 164 4.91 -14.85 8.36
C TYR A 164 4.56 -15.44 9.73
N ASN A 165 5.49 -16.18 10.35
CA ASN A 165 5.32 -16.74 11.70
C ASN A 165 5.87 -15.83 12.83
N LYS A 166 6.23 -14.58 12.51
CA LYS A 166 6.63 -13.56 13.48
C LYS A 166 5.51 -12.57 13.71
#